data_AF-A0A291Q1K4-F1
#
_entry.id   AF-A0A291Q1K4-F1
#
_cell.length_a   1.000
_cell.length_b   1.000
_cell.length_c   1.000
_cell.angle_alpha   90.00
_cell.angle_beta   90.00
_cell.angle_gamma   90.00
#
_symmetry.space_group_name_H-M   'P 1'
#
loop_
_entity.id
_entity.type
_entity.pdbx_description
1 polymer ?
#
loop_
_entity_poly.entity_id
_entity_poly.type
_entity_poly.pdbx_seq_one_letter_code
_entity_poly.pdbx_strand_id
1 'polypeptide(L)'
;MNRFQCVADLQRRYGVKRLCHVLGVSRSSFYYWCRAAADRAIRQAADARLAARIRAVHQESDGTHGVPRITAELRETSGEALNHKRVARIMRESGIEGVRLRR
;
A
#
# COMPACT_ATOMS: atom_id res chain seq x y z
N MET A 1 -2.16 -5.41 13.39
CA MET A 1 -1.51 -6.75 13.26
C MET A 1 -2.44 -7.68 12.48
N ASN A 2 -1.97 -8.31 11.40
CA ASN A 2 -2.79 -9.19 10.54
C ASN A 2 -2.87 -10.62 11.12
N ARG A 3 -3.98 -11.35 10.92
CA ARG A 3 -4.16 -12.75 11.36
C ARG A 3 -3.02 -13.67 10.91
N PHE A 4 -2.58 -13.57 9.65
CA PHE A 4 -1.48 -14.38 9.12
C PHE A 4 -0.11 -14.01 9.72
N GLN A 5 0.08 -12.73 10.07
CA GLN A 5 1.29 -12.30 10.78
C GLN A 5 1.35 -12.94 12.17
N CYS A 6 0.23 -12.94 12.91
CA CYS A 6 0.13 -13.61 14.20
C CYS A 6 0.46 -15.11 14.10
N VAL A 7 -0.05 -15.80 13.08
CA VAL A 7 0.33 -17.20 12.82
C VAL A 7 1.85 -17.33 12.58
N ALA A 8 2.43 -16.47 11.75
CA ALA A 8 3.86 -16.51 11.41
C ALA A 8 4.76 -16.29 12.64
N ASP A 9 4.38 -15.36 13.52
CA ASP A 9 5.16 -15.00 14.72
C ASP A 9 5.11 -16.11 15.78
N LEU A 10 3.99 -16.82 15.87
CA LEU A 10 3.71 -17.77 16.95
C LEU A 10 3.82 -19.24 16.53
N GLN A 11 3.99 -19.54 15.25
CA GLN A 11 3.96 -20.92 14.72
C GLN A 11 4.99 -21.86 15.37
N ARG A 12 6.17 -21.35 15.76
CA ARG A 12 7.21 -22.17 16.41
C ARG A 12 6.81 -22.64 17.80
N ARG A 13 5.96 -21.88 18.51
CA ARG A 13 5.54 -22.17 19.88
C ARG A 13 4.24 -22.97 19.95
N TYR A 14 3.30 -22.73 19.05
CA TYR A 14 1.94 -23.30 19.16
C TYR A 14 1.49 -24.13 17.95
N GLY A 15 2.27 -24.16 16.86
CA GLY A 15 1.96 -24.88 15.64
C GLY A 15 0.91 -24.20 14.76
N VAL A 16 1.13 -24.25 13.45
CA VAL A 16 0.27 -23.59 12.44
C VAL A 16 -1.18 -24.06 12.51
N LYS A 17 -1.43 -25.37 12.67
CA LYS A 17 -2.80 -25.94 12.69
C LYS A 17 -3.65 -25.34 13.81
N ARG A 18 -3.10 -25.23 15.03
CA ARG A 18 -3.81 -24.70 16.20
C ARG A 18 -4.08 -23.21 16.02
N LEU A 19 -3.07 -22.44 15.62
CA LEU A 19 -3.20 -21.00 15.43
C LEU A 19 -4.22 -20.66 14.33
N CYS A 20 -4.18 -21.37 13.20
CA CYS A 20 -5.16 -21.20 12.13
C CYS A 20 -6.59 -21.48 12.58
N HIS A 21 -6.79 -22.54 13.38
CA HIS A 21 -8.11 -22.86 13.95
C HIS A 21 -8.62 -21.76 14.88
N VAL A 22 -7.80 -21.32 15.83
CA VAL A 22 -8.16 -20.25 16.80
C VAL A 22 -8.45 -18.92 16.11
N LEU A 23 -7.69 -18.57 15.07
CA LEU A 23 -7.84 -17.31 14.34
C LEU A 23 -8.88 -17.36 13.20
N GLY A 24 -9.53 -18.51 13.01
CA GLY A 24 -10.53 -18.70 11.96
C GLY A 24 -9.99 -18.50 10.54
N VAL A 25 -8.76 -18.98 10.27
CA VAL A 25 -8.13 -18.93 8.94
C VAL A 25 -7.76 -20.34 8.47
N SER A 26 -7.77 -20.57 7.16
CA SER A 26 -7.33 -21.86 6.62
C SER A 26 -5.81 -21.97 6.60
N ARG A 27 -5.28 -23.19 6.73
CA ARG A 27 -3.84 -23.48 6.58
C ARG A 27 -3.34 -23.17 5.18
N SER A 28 -4.14 -23.47 4.15
CA SER A 28 -3.79 -23.20 2.75
C SER A 28 -3.66 -21.70 2.49
N SER A 29 -4.56 -20.88 3.04
CA SER A 29 -4.47 -19.42 2.95
C SER A 29 -3.23 -18.87 3.66
N PHE A 30 -2.84 -19.45 4.81
CA PHE A 30 -1.59 -19.06 5.49
C PHE A 30 -0.36 -19.37 4.62
N TYR A 31 -0.23 -20.57 4.08
CA TYR A 31 0.91 -20.90 3.23
C TYR A 31 0.92 -20.14 1.91
N TYR A 32 -0.25 -19.86 1.32
CA TYR A 32 -0.37 -18.96 0.18
C TYR A 32 0.13 -17.56 0.55
N TRP A 33 -0.29 -17.04 1.71
CA TRP A 33 0.21 -15.78 2.22
C TRP A 33 1.72 -15.80 2.40
N CYS A 34 2.33 -16.87 2.95
CA CYS A 34 3.79 -16.98 3.04
C CYS A 34 4.47 -16.96 1.66
N ARG A 35 3.95 -17.71 0.68
CA ARG A 35 4.51 -17.77 -0.68
C ARG A 35 4.45 -16.42 -1.39
N ALA A 36 3.36 -15.68 -1.23
CA ALA A 36 3.18 -14.35 -1.81
C ALA A 36 3.96 -13.24 -1.07
N ALA A 37 4.85 -13.56 -0.13
CA ALA A 37 5.61 -12.56 0.62
C ALA A 37 6.55 -11.74 -0.27
N ALA A 38 7.25 -12.39 -1.21
CA ALA A 38 8.14 -11.71 -2.15
C ALA A 38 7.36 -10.71 -3.03
N ASP A 39 6.25 -11.14 -3.63
CA ASP A 39 5.41 -10.28 -4.46
C ASP A 39 4.79 -9.11 -3.68
N ARG A 40 4.47 -9.32 -2.40
CA ARG A 40 4.04 -8.22 -1.52
C ARG A 40 5.16 -7.22 -1.27
N ALA A 41 6.38 -7.69 -1.02
CA ALA A 41 7.54 -6.82 -0.82
C ALA A 41 7.86 -5.99 -2.08
N ILE A 42 7.79 -6.60 -3.28
CA ILE A 42 7.97 -5.90 -4.56
C ILE A 42 6.92 -4.79 -4.72
N ARG A 43 5.64 -5.11 -4.46
CA ARG A 43 4.57 -4.11 -4.55
C ARG A 43 4.73 -2.99 -3.53
N GLN A 44 5.13 -3.29 -2.30
CA GLN A 44 5.41 -2.29 -1.28
C GLN A 44 6.58 -1.37 -1.69
N ALA A 45 7.66 -1.93 -2.25
CA ALA A 45 8.76 -1.14 -2.76
C ALA A 45 8.33 -0.22 -3.92
N ALA A 46 7.52 -0.73 -4.85
CA ALA A 46 6.95 0.06 -5.95
C ALA A 46 6.04 1.18 -5.45
N ASP A 47 5.20 0.92 -4.43
CA ASP A 47 4.35 1.92 -3.80
C ASP A 47 5.18 2.97 -3.04
N ALA A 48 6.26 2.57 -2.36
CA ALA A 48 7.17 3.50 -1.69
C ALA A 48 7.87 4.43 -2.68
N ARG A 49 8.32 3.91 -3.83
CA ARG A 49 8.87 4.71 -4.93
C ARG A 49 7.83 5.70 -5.47
N LEU A 50 6.60 5.24 -5.69
CA LEU A 50 5.51 6.11 -6.15
C LEU A 50 5.16 7.17 -5.11
N ALA A 51 5.18 6.85 -3.82
CA ALA A 51 4.95 7.81 -2.73
C ALA A 51 6.02 8.92 -2.73
N ALA A 52 7.30 8.57 -2.94
CA ALA A 52 8.37 9.56 -3.05
C ALA A 52 8.13 10.54 -4.21
N ARG A 53 7.71 10.02 -5.37
CA ARG A 53 7.36 10.85 -6.55
C ARG A 53 6.16 11.74 -6.29
N ILE A 54 5.09 11.20 -5.68
CA ILE A 54 3.91 11.98 -5.27
C ILE A 54 4.33 13.14 -4.35
N ARG A 55 5.24 12.90 -3.39
CA ARG A 55 5.73 13.95 -2.49
C ARG A 55 6.47 15.06 -3.22
N ALA A 56 7.37 14.71 -4.16
CA ALA A 56 8.10 15.70 -4.94
C ALA A 56 7.14 16.61 -5.71
N VAL A 57 6.21 16.01 -6.46
CA VAL A 57 5.20 16.73 -7.24
C VAL A 57 4.29 17.59 -6.34
N HIS A 58 3.87 17.05 -5.19
CA HIS A 58 3.04 17.79 -4.24
C HIS A 58 3.78 19.00 -3.64
N GLN A 59 5.08 18.87 -3.36
CA GLN A 59 5.93 19.95 -2.87
C GLN A 59 6.17 21.02 -3.93
N GLU A 60 6.41 20.62 -5.19
CA GLU A 60 6.53 21.54 -6.34
C GLU A 60 5.25 22.37 -6.55
N SER A 61 4.11 21.85 -6.09
CA SER A 61 2.80 22.51 -6.18
C SER A 61 2.38 23.26 -4.90
N ASP A 62 3.33 23.59 -4.01
CA ASP A 62 3.11 24.21 -2.71
C ASP A 62 2.09 23.47 -1.82
N GLY A 63 1.97 22.15 -2.01
CA GLY A 63 1.03 21.30 -1.31
C GLY A 63 -0.45 21.50 -1.68
N THR A 64 -0.75 22.27 -2.71
CA THR A 64 -2.13 22.59 -3.09
C THR A 64 -2.80 21.47 -3.89
N HIS A 65 -2.02 20.67 -4.63
CA HIS A 65 -2.54 19.70 -5.58
C HIS A 65 -3.11 18.45 -4.90
N GLY A 66 -4.40 18.19 -5.17
CA GLY A 66 -5.07 16.94 -4.79
C GLY A 66 -4.87 15.81 -5.80
N VAL A 67 -5.44 14.65 -5.50
CA VAL A 67 -5.36 13.40 -6.31
C VAL A 67 -5.52 13.64 -7.82
N PRO A 68 -6.49 14.42 -8.33
CA PRO A 68 -6.67 14.56 -9.78
C PRO A 68 -5.49 15.23 -10.46
N ARG A 69 -4.96 16.32 -9.87
CA ARG A 69 -3.84 17.10 -10.42
C ARG A 69 -2.54 16.32 -10.34
N ILE A 70 -2.25 15.74 -9.16
CA ILE A 70 -1.09 14.86 -8.97
C ILE A 70 -1.12 13.68 -9.96
N THR A 71 -2.30 13.09 -10.22
CA THR A 71 -2.41 11.97 -11.17
C THR A 71 -2.13 12.41 -12.61
N ALA A 72 -2.60 13.60 -13.01
CA ALA A 72 -2.34 14.13 -14.35
C ALA A 72 -0.85 14.41 -14.56
N GLU A 73 -0.24 15.11 -13.61
CA GLU A 73 1.18 15.48 -13.64
C GLU A 73 2.09 14.25 -13.63
N LEU A 74 1.79 13.27 -12.78
CA LEU A 74 2.53 12.00 -12.78
C LEU A 74 2.40 11.24 -14.11
N ARG A 75 1.27 11.33 -14.82
CA ARG A 75 1.12 10.68 -16.13
C ARG A 75 1.97 11.38 -17.19
N GLU A 76 2.00 12.70 -17.16
CA GLU A 76 2.81 13.51 -18.08
C GLU A 76 4.29 13.23 -17.91
N THR A 77 4.80 13.19 -16.67
CA THR A 77 6.23 12.93 -16.42
C THR A 77 6.63 11.46 -16.58
N SER A 78 5.73 10.49 -16.32
CA SER A 78 6.09 9.05 -16.39
C SER A 78 5.88 8.41 -17.75
N GLY A 79 4.97 8.94 -18.58
CA GLY A 79 4.44 8.25 -19.75
C GLY A 79 3.61 6.98 -19.44
N GLU A 80 3.39 6.65 -18.17
CA GLU A 80 2.66 5.45 -17.72
C GLU A 80 1.21 5.77 -17.32
N ALA A 81 0.29 4.87 -17.68
CA ALA A 81 -1.10 4.93 -17.26
C ALA A 81 -1.25 4.60 -15.75
N LEU A 82 -1.11 5.61 -14.89
CA LEU A 82 -1.33 5.47 -13.45
C LEU A 82 -2.81 5.51 -13.09
N ASN A 83 -3.25 4.54 -12.29
CA ASN A 83 -4.62 4.48 -11.78
C ASN A 83 -4.80 5.49 -10.62
N HIS A 84 -5.74 6.43 -10.79
CA HIS A 84 -6.06 7.45 -9.77
C HIS A 84 -6.44 6.85 -8.41
N LYS A 85 -7.02 5.65 -8.36
CA LYS A 85 -7.32 4.95 -7.09
C LYS A 85 -6.06 4.54 -6.34
N ARG A 86 -5.01 4.14 -7.07
CA ARG A 86 -3.70 3.81 -6.48
C ARG A 86 -3.04 5.07 -5.92
N VAL A 87 -3.07 6.17 -6.67
CA VAL A 87 -2.56 7.48 -6.23
C VAL A 87 -3.31 7.95 -4.98
N ALA A 88 -4.65 7.93 -5.00
CA ALA A 88 -5.49 8.29 -3.86
C ALA A 88 -5.16 7.47 -2.60
N ARG A 89 -4.99 6.16 -2.76
CA ARG A 89 -4.61 5.28 -1.65
C ARG A 89 -3.24 5.67 -1.07
N ILE A 90 -2.24 5.85 -1.92
CA ILE A 90 -0.87 6.17 -1.49
C ILE A 90 -0.79 7.55 -0.86
N MET A 91 -1.48 8.56 -1.42
CA MET A 91 -1.59 9.90 -0.82
C MET A 91 -2.15 9.82 0.60
N ARG A 92 -3.25 9.08 0.79
CA ARG A 92 -3.86 8.87 2.11
C ARG A 92 -2.94 8.11 3.08
N GLU A 93 -2.27 7.05 2.62
CA GLU A 93 -1.31 6.30 3.44
C GLU A 93 -0.06 7.13 3.79
N SER A 94 0.27 8.13 2.97
CA SER A 94 1.44 9.00 3.14
C SER A 94 1.15 10.33 3.84
N GLY A 95 -0.10 10.59 4.23
CA GLY A 95 -0.54 11.85 4.84
C GLY A 95 -0.50 13.06 3.89
N ILE A 96 -0.59 12.83 2.58
CA ILE A 96 -0.53 13.88 1.56
C ILE A 96 -1.95 14.28 1.21
N GLU A 97 -2.28 15.54 1.45
CA GLU A 97 -3.60 16.09 1.19
C GLU A 97 -3.50 17.32 0.29
N GLY A 98 -4.42 17.45 -0.65
CA GLY A 98 -4.53 18.65 -1.47
C GLY A 98 -5.45 19.67 -0.81
N VAL A 99 -5.21 20.95 -1.09
CA VAL A 99 -6.06 22.04 -0.62
C VAL A 99 -7.38 22.01 -1.39
N ARG A 100 -8.49 22.02 -0.65
CA ARG A 100 -9.84 22.21 -1.21
C ARG A 100 -10.34 23.58 -0.80
N LEU A 101 -10.37 24.53 -1.73
CA LEU A 101 -11.12 25.77 -1.53
C LEU A 101 -12.60 25.41 -1.47
N ARG A 102 -13.20 25.61 -0.30
CA ARG A 102 -14.63 25.43 -0.08
C ARG A 102 -15.35 26.53 -0.87
N ARG A 103 -16.17 26.13 -1.85
CA ARG A 103 -17.04 27.05 -2.60
C ARG A 103 -18.26 27.41 -1.79
#